data_AF-A0A178WP43-F1
#
_entry.id   AF-A0A178WP43-F1
#
_cell.length_a   1.000
_cell.length_b   1.000
_cell.length_c   1.000
_cell.angle_alpha   90.00
_cell.angle_beta   90.00
_cell.angle_gamma   90.00
#
_symmetry.space_group_name_H-M   'P 1'
#
loop_
_entity.id
_entity.type
_entity.pdbx_description
1 polymer ?
#
loop_
_entity_poly.entity_id
_entity_poly.type
_entity_poly.pdbx_seq_one_letter_code
_entity_poly.pdbx_strand_id
1 'polypeptide(L)'
;MKVILTKLRKTNDQSTLLGKIEESARGYIEETLNDEHYMKPAMQAHVKSDREIYGGRSSNGLFPDRGILLSGCQTDETSADVKKKGEAFGAFSNAIQMVLSETDHKDKITNKEMVLRAREILKKQMFIQRPGLYCNDRFVNAPFIC
;
A
#
# COMPACT_ATOMS: atom_id res chain seq x y z
N MET A 1 -5.90 -9.52 13.48
CA MET A 1 -6.69 -9.61 14.71
C MET A 1 -6.69 -10.98 15.39
N LYS A 2 -6.78 -12.11 14.65
CA LYS A 2 -6.80 -13.47 15.21
C LYS A 2 -5.81 -13.72 16.36
N VAL A 3 -4.53 -13.42 16.15
CA VAL A 3 -3.45 -13.64 17.13
C VAL A 3 -3.67 -12.83 18.41
N ILE A 4 -3.97 -11.53 18.27
CA ILE A 4 -4.20 -10.62 19.41
C ILE A 4 -5.42 -11.08 20.22
N LEU A 5 -6.55 -11.34 19.56
CA LEU A 5 -7.78 -11.78 20.21
C LEU A 5 -7.64 -13.16 20.88
N THR A 6 -6.92 -14.08 20.25
CA THR A 6 -6.63 -15.40 20.83
C THR A 6 -5.74 -15.28 22.08
N LYS A 7 -4.77 -14.35 22.07
CA LYS A 7 -3.93 -14.09 23.25
C LYS A 7 -4.76 -13.51 24.38
N LEU A 8 -5.58 -12.50 24.10
CA LEU A 8 -6.48 -11.88 25.09
C LEU A 8 -7.45 -12.89 25.72
N ARG A 9 -8.00 -13.83 24.94
CA ARG A 9 -8.88 -14.90 25.45
C ARG A 9 -8.15 -15.96 26.29
N LYS A 10 -6.87 -16.21 26.05
CA LYS A 10 -6.08 -17.25 26.75
C LYS A 10 -5.48 -16.77 28.07
N THR A 11 -5.21 -15.48 28.20
CA THR A 11 -4.64 -14.90 29.43
C THR A 11 -5.73 -14.54 30.43
N ASN A 12 -5.88 -15.35 31.49
CA ASN A 12 -6.31 -14.84 32.81
C ASN A 12 -5.16 -14.10 33.52
N ASP A 13 -3.97 -14.01 32.90
CA ASP A 13 -2.79 -13.37 33.46
C ASP A 13 -2.61 -11.97 32.87
N GLN A 14 -2.75 -10.96 33.71
CA GLN A 14 -2.83 -9.53 33.37
C GLN A 14 -1.52 -8.93 32.82
N SER A 15 -0.45 -9.69 32.64
CA SER A 15 0.86 -9.11 32.36
C SER A 15 1.13 -8.96 30.86
N THR A 16 1.22 -7.70 30.42
CA THR A 16 1.80 -7.14 29.17
C THR A 16 0.87 -6.63 28.07
N LEU A 17 -0.23 -7.29 27.69
CA LEU A 17 -1.10 -6.78 26.61
C LEU A 17 -2.33 -6.04 27.13
N LEU A 18 -3.08 -6.62 28.08
CA LEU A 18 -4.19 -5.94 28.76
C LEU A 18 -3.72 -4.77 29.65
N GLY A 19 -2.49 -4.85 30.17
CA GLY A 19 -1.86 -3.75 30.91
C GLY A 19 -1.54 -2.51 30.04
N LYS A 20 -1.55 -2.65 28.71
CA LYS A 20 -1.39 -1.53 27.77
C LYS A 20 -2.72 -0.97 27.27
N ILE A 21 -3.83 -1.56 27.69
CA ILE A 21 -5.17 -1.17 27.32
C ILE A 21 -5.73 -0.33 28.46
N GLU A 22 -6.30 0.83 28.14
CA GLU A 22 -6.94 1.70 29.12
C GLU A 22 -8.01 0.94 29.90
N GLU A 23 -8.12 1.20 31.20
CA GLU A 23 -9.07 0.53 32.09
C GLU A 23 -10.52 0.71 31.62
N SER A 24 -10.83 1.87 31.04
CA SER A 24 -12.10 2.21 30.39
C SER A 24 -12.48 1.28 29.24
N ALA A 25 -11.50 0.70 28.54
CA ALA A 25 -11.72 -0.15 27.38
C ALA A 25 -11.83 -1.64 27.74
N ARG A 26 -11.51 -2.04 28.98
CA ARG A 26 -11.47 -3.46 29.38
C ARG A 26 -12.84 -4.14 29.32
N GLY A 27 -13.88 -3.51 29.87
CA GLY A 27 -15.23 -4.07 29.86
C GLY A 27 -15.77 -4.25 28.44
N TYR A 28 -15.53 -3.29 27.55
CA TYR A 28 -15.87 -3.40 26.14
C TYR A 28 -15.12 -4.55 25.45
N ILE A 29 -13.84 -4.74 25.75
CA ILE A 29 -13.04 -5.82 25.18
C ILE A 29 -13.52 -7.19 25.67
N GLU A 30 -13.87 -7.33 26.95
CA GLU A 30 -14.42 -8.58 27.48
C GLU A 30 -15.75 -8.95 26.82
N GLU A 31 -16.66 -7.99 26.66
CA GLU A 31 -17.92 -8.16 25.91
C GLU A 31 -17.63 -8.60 24.47
N THR A 32 -16.68 -7.92 23.82
CA THR A 32 -16.24 -8.19 22.45
C THR A 32 -15.62 -9.59 22.29
N LEU A 33 -14.87 -10.07 23.29
CA LEU A 33 -14.25 -11.40 23.28
C LEU A 33 -15.27 -12.53 23.45
N ASN A 34 -16.41 -12.25 24.09
CA ASN A 34 -17.51 -13.18 24.28
C ASN A 34 -18.53 -13.16 23.13
N ASP A 35 -18.52 -12.11 22.30
CA ASP A 35 -19.35 -12.02 21.09
C ASP A 35 -18.76 -12.88 19.96
N GLU A 36 -19.31 -14.09 19.79
CA GLU A 36 -18.94 -15.01 18.71
C GLU A 36 -19.16 -14.41 17.30
N HIS A 37 -20.17 -13.55 17.11
CA HIS A 37 -20.42 -12.90 15.82
C HIS A 37 -19.31 -11.88 15.51
N TYR A 38 -18.88 -11.09 16.49
CA TYR A 38 -17.76 -10.17 16.35
C TYR A 38 -16.43 -10.89 16.09
N MET A 39 -16.20 -12.03 16.76
CA MET A 39 -14.93 -12.76 16.70
C MET A 39 -14.76 -13.56 15.40
N LYS A 40 -15.87 -13.95 14.76
CA LYS A 40 -15.89 -14.85 13.59
C LYS A 40 -14.97 -14.42 12.44
N PRO A 41 -14.95 -13.17 11.95
CA PRO A 41 -14.10 -12.80 10.82
C PRO A 41 -12.61 -12.95 11.14
N ALA A 42 -12.21 -12.61 12.37
CA ALA A 42 -10.84 -12.79 12.80
C ALA A 42 -10.47 -14.28 12.93
N MET A 43 -11.36 -15.11 13.45
CA MET A 43 -11.09 -16.53 13.65
C MET A 43 -11.04 -17.33 12.35
N GLN A 44 -11.77 -16.91 11.32
CA GLN A 44 -11.75 -17.50 9.98
C GLN A 44 -10.46 -17.20 9.20
N ALA A 45 -9.71 -16.16 9.58
CA ALA A 45 -8.44 -15.84 8.92
C ALA A 45 -7.40 -16.99 9.11
N HIS A 46 -6.75 -17.38 8.02
CA HIS A 46 -5.66 -18.35 8.07
C HIS A 46 -4.35 -17.66 8.47
N VAL A 47 -3.88 -17.92 9.68
CA VAL A 47 -2.59 -17.42 10.20
C VAL A 47 -1.81 -18.63 10.68
N LYS A 48 -0.67 -18.93 10.05
CA LYS A 48 0.13 -20.14 10.35
C LYS A 48 1.07 -19.91 11.53
N SER A 49 1.49 -18.67 11.76
CA SER A 49 2.31 -18.31 12.92
C SER A 49 2.11 -16.85 13.32
N ASP A 50 2.29 -16.54 14.61
CA ASP A 50 2.28 -15.17 15.13
C ASP A 50 3.24 -14.25 14.39
N ARG A 51 4.36 -14.79 13.90
CA ARG A 51 5.34 -13.99 13.20
C ARG A 51 4.78 -13.42 11.91
N GLU A 52 3.82 -14.07 11.23
CA GLU A 52 3.23 -13.56 9.97
C GLU A 52 2.59 -12.18 10.10
N ILE A 53 2.15 -11.80 11.29
CA ILE A 53 1.45 -10.54 11.53
C ILE A 53 2.36 -9.43 12.09
N TYR A 54 3.67 -9.68 12.21
CA TYR A 54 4.61 -8.65 12.65
C TYR A 54 4.74 -7.58 11.57
N GLY A 55 4.60 -6.31 11.99
CA GLY A 55 4.76 -5.16 11.11
C GLY A 55 6.14 -5.18 10.43
N GLY A 56 6.16 -4.90 9.13
CA GLY A 56 7.41 -4.85 8.35
C GLY A 56 7.93 -6.19 7.85
N ARG A 57 7.20 -7.31 8.02
CA ARG A 57 7.58 -8.54 7.32
C ARG A 57 7.42 -8.38 5.82
N SER A 58 8.50 -8.67 5.11
CA SER A 58 8.49 -8.81 3.66
C SER A 58 7.60 -10.00 3.30
N SER A 59 6.53 -9.75 2.56
CA SER A 59 5.81 -10.77 1.79
C SER A 59 6.71 -11.26 0.63
N ASN A 60 7.93 -11.71 0.94
CA ASN A 60 8.99 -12.09 0.00
C ASN A 60 9.19 -11.16 -1.23
N GLY A 61 8.68 -9.92 -1.22
CA GLY A 61 8.73 -9.02 -2.37
C GLY A 61 8.21 -9.61 -3.69
N LEU A 62 7.45 -10.70 -3.63
CA LEU A 62 7.11 -11.49 -4.82
C LEU A 62 5.95 -10.82 -5.53
N PHE A 63 6.30 -9.87 -6.41
CA PHE A 63 5.39 -9.44 -7.46
C PHE A 63 5.06 -10.67 -8.32
N PRO A 64 3.78 -10.86 -8.69
CA PRO A 64 3.44 -11.89 -9.66
C PRO A 64 4.31 -11.74 -10.90
N ASP A 65 4.72 -12.86 -11.51
CA ASP A 65 5.62 -12.88 -12.68
C ASP A 65 5.18 -12.00 -13.86
N ARG A 66 3.88 -11.66 -13.92
CA ARG A 66 3.26 -10.80 -14.95
C ARG A 66 2.73 -9.47 -14.39
N GLY A 67 3.08 -9.14 -13.15
CA GLY A 67 2.73 -7.88 -12.51
C GLY A 67 3.70 -6.77 -12.91
N ILE A 68 3.15 -5.56 -13.08
CA ILE A 68 3.90 -4.32 -13.25
C ILE A 68 3.36 -3.36 -12.19
N LEU A 69 4.23 -2.82 -11.34
CA LEU A 69 3.87 -1.82 -10.35
C LEU A 69 4.59 -0.51 -10.64
N LEU A 70 3.83 0.58 -10.72
CA LEU A 70 4.35 1.93 -10.75
C LEU A 70 4.03 2.60 -9.41
N SER A 71 5.05 3.01 -8.66
CA SER A 71 4.86 3.75 -7.40
C SER A 71 4.87 5.25 -7.66
N GLY A 72 4.12 6.04 -6.89
CA GLY A 72 4.09 7.50 -7.02
C GLY A 72 5.36 8.22 -6.53
N CYS A 73 6.16 7.55 -5.70
CA CYS A 73 7.38 8.07 -5.11
C CYS A 73 8.32 6.92 -4.72
N GLN A 74 9.56 7.23 -4.32
CA GLN A 74 10.46 6.30 -3.65
C GLN A 74 10.04 6.08 -2.19
N THR A 75 10.57 5.04 -1.54
CA THR A 75 10.18 4.68 -0.16
C THR A 75 10.55 5.73 0.89
N ASP A 76 11.45 6.65 0.57
CA ASP A 76 11.94 7.75 1.39
C ASP A 76 11.24 9.09 1.07
N GLU A 77 10.18 9.07 0.27
CA GLU A 77 9.48 10.25 -0.23
C GLU A 77 7.97 10.19 0.01
N THR A 78 7.30 11.32 -0.21
CA THR A 78 5.84 11.45 -0.12
C THR A 78 5.26 11.77 -1.50
N SER A 79 4.24 11.01 -1.92
CA SER A 79 3.44 11.34 -3.08
C SER A 79 2.47 12.48 -2.75
N ALA A 80 2.34 13.46 -3.63
CA ALA A 80 1.61 14.69 -3.42
C ALA A 80 0.20 14.64 -4.01
N ASP A 81 -0.76 15.11 -3.22
CA ASP A 81 -2.06 15.57 -3.70
C ASP A 81 -1.97 17.07 -4.03
N VAL A 82 -2.48 17.43 -5.19
CA VAL A 82 -2.47 18.82 -5.69
C VAL A 82 -3.88 19.36 -5.63
N LYS A 83 -4.04 20.55 -5.05
CA LYS A 83 -5.30 21.30 -5.07
C LYS A 83 -5.05 22.69 -5.66
N LYS A 84 -5.57 22.95 -6.86
CA LYS A 84 -5.35 24.22 -7.56
C LYS A 84 -6.59 24.62 -8.34
N LYS A 85 -7.00 25.89 -8.20
CA LYS A 85 -8.12 26.50 -8.97
C LYS A 85 -9.43 25.69 -8.95
N GLY A 86 -9.73 25.02 -7.84
CA GLY A 86 -10.96 24.22 -7.69
C GLY A 86 -10.83 22.77 -8.16
N GLU A 87 -9.67 22.38 -8.71
CA GLU A 87 -9.38 21.01 -9.11
C GLU A 87 -8.47 20.33 -8.07
N ALA A 88 -8.66 19.02 -7.90
CA ALA A 88 -7.83 18.18 -7.06
C ALA A 88 -7.37 16.93 -7.82
N PHE A 89 -6.09 16.61 -7.75
CA PHE A 89 -5.51 15.45 -8.42
C PHE A 89 -4.24 14.95 -7.74
N GLY A 90 -3.92 13.67 -7.89
CA GLY A 90 -2.62 13.14 -7.50
C GLY A 90 -1.55 13.56 -8.51
N ALA A 91 -0.42 14.10 -8.04
CA ALA A 91 0.62 14.66 -8.90
C ALA A 91 1.15 13.63 -9.92
N PHE A 92 1.40 12.38 -9.48
CA PHE A 92 1.89 11.32 -10.38
C PHE A 92 0.84 10.88 -11.39
N SER A 93 -0.40 10.65 -10.96
CA SER A 93 -1.49 10.26 -11.86
C SER A 93 -1.74 11.30 -12.94
N ASN A 94 -1.69 12.59 -12.58
CA ASN A 94 -1.80 13.68 -13.54
C ASN A 94 -0.58 13.73 -14.49
N ALA A 95 0.64 13.50 -13.99
CA ALA A 95 1.82 13.42 -14.84
C ALA A 95 1.73 12.31 -15.89
N ILE A 96 1.18 11.13 -15.55
CA ILE A 96 0.90 10.06 -16.52
C ILE A 96 -0.05 10.55 -17.62
N GLN A 97 -1.14 11.23 -17.25
CA GLN A 97 -2.10 11.77 -18.22
C GLN A 97 -1.45 12.80 -19.14
N MET A 98 -0.58 13.67 -18.62
CA MET A 98 0.17 14.63 -19.43
C MET A 98 1.08 13.92 -20.44
N VAL A 99 1.83 12.89 -20.01
CA VAL A 99 2.66 12.09 -20.93
C VAL A 99 1.83 11.44 -22.04
N LEU A 100 0.67 10.87 -21.70
CA LEU A 100 -0.24 10.28 -22.68
C LEU A 100 -0.79 11.32 -23.67
N SER A 101 -1.06 12.55 -23.21
CA SER A 101 -1.55 13.63 -24.07
C SER A 101 -0.50 14.17 -25.05
N GLU A 102 0.79 14.05 -24.72
CA GLU A 102 1.92 14.49 -25.55
C GLU A 102 2.40 13.41 -26.54
N THR A 103 1.94 12.17 -26.38
CA THR A 103 2.39 11.03 -27.20
C THR A 103 1.43 10.84 -28.38
N ASP A 104 1.94 10.75 -29.61
CA ASP A 104 1.12 10.40 -30.78
C ASP A 104 0.54 8.99 -30.59
N HIS A 105 -0.74 8.80 -30.88
CA HIS A 105 -1.42 7.51 -30.78
C HIS A 105 -0.77 6.38 -31.61
N LYS A 106 0.06 6.73 -32.60
CA LYS A 106 0.82 5.76 -33.40
C LYS A 106 2.09 5.26 -32.70
N ASP A 107 2.64 6.04 -31.78
CA ASP A 107 3.88 5.72 -31.06
C ASP A 107 3.56 5.08 -29.71
N LYS A 108 3.87 3.78 -29.58
CA LYS A 108 3.69 3.08 -28.30
C LYS A 108 4.76 3.49 -27.30
N ILE A 109 4.34 4.19 -26.24
CA ILE A 109 5.20 4.48 -25.09
C ILE A 109 5.41 3.22 -24.25
N THR A 110 6.65 2.95 -23.85
CA THR A 110 6.98 1.80 -22.99
C THR A 110 6.74 2.10 -21.50
N ASN A 111 6.66 1.07 -20.67
CA ASN A 111 6.55 1.22 -19.20
C ASN A 111 7.69 2.07 -18.62
N LYS A 112 8.93 1.85 -19.09
CA LYS A 112 10.10 2.63 -18.69
C LYS A 112 9.98 4.10 -19.09
N GLU A 113 9.63 4.36 -20.34
CA GLU A 113 9.51 5.74 -20.84
C GLU A 113 8.41 6.51 -20.13
N MET A 114 7.29 5.86 -19.83
CA MET A 114 6.19 6.45 -19.05
C MET A 114 6.70 7.00 -17.72
N VAL A 115 7.42 6.17 -16.94
CA VAL A 115 7.94 6.59 -15.63
C VAL A 115 9.03 7.66 -15.76
N LEU A 116 9.93 7.55 -16.74
CA LEU A 116 10.97 8.55 -16.95
C LEU A 116 10.41 9.91 -17.35
N ARG A 117 9.45 9.96 -18.28
CA ARG A 117 8.82 11.23 -18.68
C ARG A 117 7.98 11.83 -17.55
N ALA A 118 7.25 11.00 -16.79
CA ALA A 118 6.51 11.47 -15.63
C ALA A 118 7.43 12.10 -14.56
N ARG A 119 8.62 11.53 -14.32
CA ARG A 119 9.64 12.13 -13.42
C ARG A 119 10.07 13.52 -13.90
N GLU A 120 10.30 13.70 -15.20
CA GLU A 120 10.68 15.00 -15.76
C GLU A 120 9.58 16.05 -15.61
N ILE A 121 8.31 15.67 -15.82
CA ILE A 121 7.16 16.56 -15.59
C ILE A 121 7.09 16.99 -14.13
N LEU A 122 7.18 16.04 -13.19
CA LEU A 122 7.12 16.31 -11.76
C LEU A 122 8.26 17.22 -11.30
N LYS A 123 9.48 16.98 -11.79
CA LYS A 123 10.65 17.84 -11.52
C LYS A 123 10.44 19.27 -12.02
N LYS A 124 9.91 19.45 -13.24
CA LYS A 124 9.57 20.77 -13.80
C LYS A 124 8.50 21.50 -12.98
N GLN A 125 7.57 20.75 -12.40
CA GLN A 125 6.52 21.25 -11.52
C GLN A 125 6.98 21.42 -10.06
N MET A 126 8.28 21.25 -9.77
CA MET A 126 8.90 21.41 -8.45
C MET A 126 8.40 20.40 -7.39
N PHE A 127 7.88 19.25 -7.82
CA PHE A 127 7.61 18.14 -6.91
C PHE A 127 8.90 17.37 -6.59
N ILE A 128 9.06 16.99 -5.32
CA ILE A 128 10.21 16.20 -4.86
C ILE A 128 10.09 14.71 -5.20
N GLN A 129 8.86 14.22 -5.41
CA GLN A 129 8.58 12.80 -5.58
C GLN A 129 9.16 12.24 -6.90
N ARG A 130 9.70 11.03 -6.84
CA ARG A 130 10.28 10.30 -7.97
C ARG A 130 9.57 8.96 -8.15
N PRO A 131 8.60 8.86 -9.07
CA PRO A 131 7.88 7.62 -9.32
C PRO A 131 8.79 6.42 -9.64
N GLY A 132 8.45 5.21 -9.21
CA GLY A 132 9.24 3.99 -9.45
C GLY A 132 8.57 3.03 -10.45
N LEU A 133 9.37 2.15 -11.08
CA LEU A 133 8.89 1.03 -11.92
C LEU A 133 9.42 -0.28 -11.35
N TYR A 134 8.54 -1.24 -11.08
CA TYR A 134 8.86 -2.55 -10.56
C TYR A 134 8.14 -3.61 -11.40
N CYS A 135 8.90 -4.35 -12.19
CA CYS A 135 8.39 -5.43 -13.02
C CYS A 135 9.53 -6.39 -13.37
N ASN A 136 9.18 -7.53 -13.97
CA ASN A 136 10.18 -8.38 -14.61
C ASN A 136 10.82 -7.65 -15.80
N ASP A 137 12.12 -7.85 -16.02
CA ASP A 137 12.92 -7.21 -17.08
C ASP A 137 12.25 -7.25 -18.47
N ARG A 138 11.55 -8.35 -18.79
CA ARG A 138 10.84 -8.51 -20.07
C ARG A 138 9.74 -7.47 -20.31
N PHE A 139 9.23 -6.82 -19.25
CA PHE A 139 8.16 -5.83 -19.33
C PHE A 139 8.65 -4.38 -19.26
N VAL A 140 9.94 -4.15 -19.00
CA VAL A 140 10.50 -2.79 -18.88
C VAL A 140 10.25 -1.99 -20.17
N ASN A 141 10.51 -2.61 -21.32
CA ASN A 141 10.34 -2.01 -22.64
C ASN A 141 9.05 -2.48 -23.34
N ALA A 142 8.14 -3.17 -22.64
CA ALA A 142 6.83 -3.51 -23.18
C ALA A 142 5.97 -2.23 -23.25
N PRO A 143 4.97 -2.17 -24.16
CA PRO A 143 4.01 -1.08 -24.21
C PRO A 143 3.34 -0.85 -22.86
N PHE A 144 3.11 0.42 -22.53
CA PHE A 144 2.33 0.80 -21.37
C PHE A 144 0.85 0.43 -21.61
N ILE A 145 0.30 -0.45 -20.78
CA ILE A 145 -1.07 -0.98 -20.84
C ILE A 145 -1.37 -1.87 -22.06
N CYS A 146 -1.31 -1.38 -23.32
CA CYS A 146 -1.68 -2.15 -24.52
C CYS A 146 -0.96 -1.76 -25.84
#